data_AF-A0A6C0B7I4-F1
#
_entry.id   AF-A0A6C0B7I4-F1
#
_cell.length_a   1.000
_cell.length_b   1.000
_cell.length_c   1.000
_cell.angle_alpha   90.00
_cell.angle_beta   90.00
_cell.angle_gamma   90.00
#
_symmetry.space_group_name_H-M   'P 1'
#
loop_
_entity.id
_entity.type
_entity.pdbx_description
1 polymer ?
#
loop_
_entity_poly.entity_id
_entity_poly.type
_entity_poly.pdbx_seq_one_letter_code
_entity_poly.pdbx_strand_id
1 'polypeptide(L)'
;MYFIYLKKQNKYIYIASIMEIEVFRLCSFDKEVNYSFALKTRTKGSYPNERYYTTNKLQFVGKHVSSARWGYGDNGGGAEIFDDNGKRTEIVCDDEGYTCFVVV
;
A
#
# COMPACT_ATOMS: atom_id res chain seq x y z
N MET A 1 5.84 -14.00 -13.78
CA MET A 1 5.28 -15.37 -13.72
C MET A 1 6.36 -16.32 -14.18
N TYR A 2 6.79 -17.27 -13.34
CA TYR A 2 7.85 -18.23 -13.69
C TYR A 2 7.28 -19.65 -13.74
N PHE A 3 7.76 -20.45 -14.69
CA PHE A 3 7.33 -21.83 -14.89
C PHE A 3 8.43 -22.77 -14.39
N ILE A 4 8.10 -23.67 -13.46
CA ILE A 4 8.97 -24.79 -13.10
C ILE A 4 8.32 -26.07 -13.62
N TYR A 5 9.04 -26.76 -14.50
CA TYR A 5 8.64 -28.08 -15.00
C TYR A 5 9.25 -29.16 -14.10
N LEU A 6 8.40 -29.86 -13.34
CA LEU A 6 8.84 -31.04 -12.59
C LEU A 6 8.59 -32.29 -13.42
N LYS A 7 9.67 -32.80 -14.04
CA LYS A 7 9.70 -34.00 -14.89
C LYS A 7 9.03 -35.25 -14.30
N LYS A 8 8.88 -35.34 -12.97
CA LYS A 8 8.39 -36.55 -12.28
C LYS A 8 6.86 -36.66 -12.20
N GLN A 9 6.09 -35.60 -12.51
CA GLN A 9 4.63 -35.61 -12.34
C GLN A 9 3.80 -35.13 -13.54
N ASN A 10 4.40 -34.80 -14.70
CA ASN A 10 3.68 -34.23 -15.87
C ASN A 10 2.66 -33.15 -15.47
N LYS A 11 3.01 -32.33 -14.47
CA LYS A 11 2.16 -31.27 -13.93
C LYS A 11 2.94 -29.97 -13.92
N TYR A 12 2.34 -28.92 -14.46
CA TYR A 12 2.79 -27.55 -14.24
C TYR A 12 2.38 -27.15 -12.83
N ILE A 13 3.35 -26.77 -12.00
CA ILE A 13 3.07 -26.16 -10.70
C ILE A 13 3.23 -24.65 -10.90
N TYR A 14 2.15 -23.92 -10.65
CA TYR A 14 2.17 -22.47 -10.60
C TYR A 14 2.79 -22.05 -9.27
N ILE A 15 4.04 -21.60 -9.32
CA ILE A 15 4.63 -20.89 -8.18
C ILE A 15 4.38 -19.42 -8.43
N ALA A 16 3.30 -18.90 -7.82
CA ALA A 16 3.14 -17.46 -7.70
C ALA A 16 4.26 -16.96 -6.78
N SER A 17 5.37 -16.53 -7.37
CA SER A 17 6.31 -15.67 -6.65
C SER A 17 5.54 -14.39 -6.35
N ILE A 18 5.10 -14.26 -5.11
CA ILE A 18 4.48 -13.04 -4.61
C ILE A 18 5.60 -12.01 -4.56
N MET A 19 5.63 -11.10 -5.53
CA MET A 19 6.58 -9.99 -5.51
C MET A 19 6.18 -9.07 -4.37
N GLU A 20 7.10 -8.89 -3.43
CA GLU A 20 6.95 -7.95 -2.34
C GLU A 20 7.33 -6.55 -2.85
N ILE A 21 6.44 -5.58 -2.63
CA ILE A 21 6.58 -4.20 -3.10
C ILE A 21 6.87 -3.32 -1.91
N GLU A 22 7.86 -2.43 -2.04
CA GLU A 22 8.13 -1.42 -1.04
C GLU A 22 7.06 -0.32 -1.10
N VAL A 23 6.54 0.04 0.07
CA VAL A 23 5.50 1.05 0.26
C VAL A 23 5.94 2.04 1.32
N PHE A 24 5.39 3.24 1.31
CA PHE A 24 5.67 4.28 2.29
C PHE A 24 4.40 4.63 3.08
N ARG A 25 4.59 5.15 4.30
CA ARG A 25 3.50 5.56 5.19
C ARG A 25 3.05 7.02 4.92
N LEU A 26 2.41 7.65 5.89
CA LEU A 26 1.97 9.04 5.87
C LEU A 26 3.16 9.98 6.05
N CYS A 27 3.77 10.48 4.98
CA CYS A 27 4.90 11.40 5.16
C CYS A 27 5.09 12.46 4.07
N SER A 28 4.76 12.22 2.80
CA SER A 28 4.81 13.28 1.77
C SER A 28 4.11 12.85 0.49
N PHE A 29 2.86 13.29 0.29
CA PHE A 29 2.22 13.15 -1.01
C PHE A 29 2.62 14.31 -1.92
N ASP A 30 3.13 13.97 -3.09
CA ASP A 30 3.29 14.87 -4.23
C ASP A 30 1.95 14.94 -4.97
N LYS A 31 1.47 16.17 -5.22
CA LYS A 31 0.18 16.41 -5.88
C LYS A 31 0.21 16.11 -7.37
N GLU A 32 1.39 15.95 -7.96
CA GLU A 32 1.55 15.75 -9.40
C GLU A 32 1.60 14.29 -9.83
N VAL A 33 1.77 13.36 -8.88
CA VAL A 33 1.88 11.91 -9.16
C VAL A 33 0.64 11.15 -8.72
N ASN A 34 0.46 9.95 -9.28
CA ASN A 34 -0.61 9.05 -8.88
C ASN A 34 -0.14 8.07 -7.82
N TYR A 35 -1.09 7.54 -7.06
CA TYR A 35 -0.82 6.61 -5.98
C TYR A 35 -1.66 5.34 -6.09
N SER A 36 -1.12 4.27 -5.51
CA SER A 36 -1.89 3.12 -5.08
C SER A 36 -1.79 2.94 -3.57
N PHE A 37 -2.89 2.47 -2.98
CA PHE A 37 -3.02 2.07 -1.59
C PHE A 37 -2.80 0.56 -1.42
N ALA A 38 -2.15 0.18 -0.32
CA ALA A 38 -2.20 -1.17 0.22
C ALA A 38 -1.85 -1.18 1.72
N LEU A 39 -2.32 -2.20 2.42
CA LEU A 39 -1.85 -2.50 3.77
C LEU A 39 -0.47 -3.17 3.71
N LYS A 40 0.49 -2.73 4.53
CA LYS A 40 1.77 -3.43 4.64
C LYS A 40 1.58 -4.83 5.24
N THR A 41 2.43 -5.76 4.85
CA THR A 41 2.50 -7.12 5.40
C THR A 41 3.80 -7.36 6.15
N ARG A 42 4.82 -6.52 5.92
CA ARG A 42 6.11 -6.63 6.59
C ARG A 42 6.74 -5.24 6.82
N THR A 43 7.42 -5.10 7.94
CA THR A 43 8.28 -3.95 8.25
C THR A 43 9.71 -4.45 8.41
N LYS A 44 10.70 -3.70 7.92
CA LYS A 44 12.13 -3.97 8.12
C LYS A 44 12.79 -2.76 8.76
N GLY A 45 13.68 -2.98 9.70
CA GLY A 45 14.40 -1.90 10.39
C GLY A 45 13.66 -1.42 11.64
N SER A 46 14.10 -0.27 12.13
CA SER A 46 13.58 0.37 13.34
C SER A 46 13.65 1.88 13.19
N TYR A 47 12.81 2.59 13.94
CA TYR A 47 12.71 4.05 13.89
C TYR A 47 14.08 4.74 13.95
N PRO A 48 14.37 5.71 13.05
CA PRO A 48 13.53 6.27 11.97
C PRO A 48 13.74 5.63 10.58
N ASN A 49 14.44 4.49 10.50
CA ASN A 49 14.87 3.85 9.25
C ASN A 49 13.99 2.66 8.85
N GLU A 50 12.71 2.67 9.23
CA GLU A 50 11.80 1.61 8.83
C GLU A 50 11.53 1.64 7.32
N ARG A 51 11.46 0.44 6.74
CA ARG A 51 10.99 0.22 5.37
C ARG A 51 9.78 -0.69 5.44
N TYR A 52 8.73 -0.31 4.73
CA TYR A 52 7.47 -1.04 4.73
C TYR A 52 7.29 -1.76 3.41
N TYR A 53 6.69 -2.93 3.49
CA TYR A 53 6.54 -3.82 2.35
C TYR A 53 5.15 -4.42 2.34
N THR A 54 4.63 -4.67 1.15
CA THR A 54 3.36 -5.37 0.97
C THR A 54 3.45 -6.45 -0.08
N THR A 55 2.70 -7.51 0.17
CA THR A 55 2.37 -8.57 -0.79
C THR A 55 0.91 -8.50 -1.23
N ASN A 56 0.15 -7.55 -0.68
CA ASN A 56 -1.25 -7.34 -1.02
C ASN A 56 -1.38 -6.72 -2.40
N LYS A 57 -2.54 -6.95 -3.03
CA LYS A 57 -2.88 -6.30 -4.29
C LYS A 57 -2.98 -4.79 -4.07
N LEU A 58 -2.27 -4.03 -4.89
CA LEU A 58 -2.36 -2.57 -4.92
C LEU A 58 -3.72 -2.11 -5.45
N GLN A 59 -4.33 -1.15 -4.77
CA GLN A 59 -5.54 -0.46 -5.21
C GLN A 59 -5.15 0.91 -5.73
N PHE A 60 -5.33 1.16 -7.03
CA PHE A 60 -5.13 2.49 -7.60
C PHE A 60 -6.16 3.48 -7.01
N VAL A 61 -5.69 4.65 -6.57
CA VAL A 61 -6.53 5.69 -5.94
C VAL A 61 -6.43 7.07 -6.61
N GLY A 62 -5.45 7.28 -7.49
CA GLY A 62 -5.28 8.55 -8.21
C GLY A 62 -4.35 9.54 -7.50
N LYS A 63 -4.55 10.84 -7.74
CA LYS A 63 -3.73 11.91 -7.17
C LYS A 63 -4.18 12.25 -5.76
N HIS A 64 -3.23 12.54 -4.86
CA HIS A 64 -3.57 13.01 -3.52
C HIS A 64 -4.18 14.42 -3.58
N VAL A 65 -5.30 14.62 -2.89
CA VAL A 65 -6.03 15.88 -2.85
C VAL A 65 -5.85 16.58 -1.51
N SER A 66 -6.11 15.85 -0.42
CA SER A 66 -6.15 16.41 0.93
C SER A 66 -6.07 15.32 1.99
N SER A 67 -5.67 15.72 3.19
CA SER A 67 -5.74 14.89 4.39
C SER A 67 -6.90 15.36 5.28
N ALA A 68 -7.66 14.42 5.82
CA ALA A 68 -8.64 14.67 6.87
C ALA A 68 -8.10 14.13 8.20
N ARG A 69 -8.34 14.88 9.28
CA ARG A 69 -7.99 14.50 10.65
C ARG A 69 -9.18 14.81 11.54
N TRP A 70 -9.50 13.91 12.47
CA TRP A 70 -10.63 14.07 13.37
C TRP A 70 -10.32 13.45 14.74
N GLY A 71 -11.23 13.69 15.69
CA GLY A 71 -11.13 13.17 17.05
C GLY A 71 -10.15 13.94 17.94
N TYR A 72 -10.07 13.51 19.19
CA TYR A 72 -9.18 14.06 20.21
C TYR A 72 -8.68 12.94 21.12
N GLY A 73 -7.39 12.95 21.47
CA GLY A 73 -6.75 11.90 22.26
C GLY A 73 -6.84 10.53 21.58
N ASP A 74 -7.21 9.50 22.34
CA ASP A 74 -7.28 8.11 21.88
C ASP A 74 -8.42 7.81 20.88
N ASN A 75 -9.30 8.79 20.62
CA ASN A 75 -10.30 8.72 19.55
C ASN A 75 -9.90 9.50 18.30
N GLY A 76 -8.63 9.88 18.20
CA GLY A 76 -8.07 10.54 17.03
C GLY A 76 -8.06 9.60 15.81
N GLY A 77 -8.22 10.17 14.62
CA GLY A 77 -8.15 9.42 13.38
C GLY A 77 -7.77 10.30 12.20
N GLY A 78 -7.57 9.66 11.05
CA GLY A 78 -7.27 10.39 9.83
C GLY A 78 -7.57 9.58 8.58
N ALA A 79 -7.79 10.30 7.49
CA ALA A 79 -7.88 9.73 6.17
C ALA A 79 -7.06 10.53 5.17
N GLU A 80 -6.68 9.87 4.09
CA GLU A 80 -6.11 10.48 2.90
C GLU A 80 -7.11 10.39 1.76
N ILE A 81 -7.35 11.51 1.09
CA ILE A 81 -8.33 11.64 0.04
C ILE A 81 -7.61 11.75 -1.29
N PHE A 82 -8.00 10.91 -2.23
CA PHE A 82 -7.45 10.86 -3.58
C PHE A 82 -8.54 11.07 -4.62
N ASP A 83 -8.16 11.56 -5.79
CA ASP A 83 -9.03 11.74 -6.95
C ASP A 83 -8.46 11.05 -8.19
N ASP A 84 -9.28 10.20 -8.79
CA ASP A 84 -9.05 9.62 -10.10
C ASP A 84 -10.09 10.18 -11.07
N ASN A 85 -9.75 11.30 -11.72
CA ASN A 85 -10.57 11.94 -12.76
C ASN A 85 -12.03 12.18 -12.31
N GLY A 86 -12.20 12.73 -11.10
CA GLY A 86 -13.51 13.01 -10.49
C GLY A 86 -14.07 11.89 -9.62
N LYS A 87 -13.45 10.70 -9.59
CA LYS A 87 -13.77 9.65 -8.62
C LYS A 87 -12.94 9.84 -7.35
N ARG A 88 -13.57 10.36 -6.30
CA ARG A 88 -12.93 10.50 -4.99
C ARG A 88 -12.89 9.18 -4.23
N THR A 89 -11.70 8.84 -3.72
CA THR A 89 -11.48 7.69 -2.84
C THR A 89 -10.89 8.16 -1.52
N GLU A 90 -11.52 7.80 -0.42
CA GLU A 90 -11.04 8.09 0.93
C GLU A 90 -10.41 6.82 1.53
N ILE A 91 -9.16 6.94 1.97
CA ILE A 91 -8.44 5.87 2.65
C ILE A 91 -8.30 6.25 4.12
N VAL A 92 -9.14 5.65 4.96
CA VAL A 92 -9.05 5.78 6.42
C VAL A 92 -7.80 5.07 6.90
N CYS A 93 -6.95 5.80 7.61
CA CYS A 93 -5.74 5.27 8.20
C CYS A 93 -6.10 4.42 9.41
N ASP A 94 -5.57 3.21 9.46
CA ASP A 94 -5.71 2.34 10.61
C ASP A 94 -4.80 2.76 11.77
N ASP A 95 -5.25 2.47 12.99
CA ASP A 95 -4.55 2.81 14.22
C ASP A 95 -3.24 2.02 14.40
N GLU A 96 -3.11 0.86 13.75
CA GLU A 96 -1.91 0.02 13.79
C GLU A 96 -0.82 0.51 12.80
N GLY A 97 -1.12 1.54 12.00
CA GLY A 97 -0.19 2.13 11.05
C GLY A 97 0.18 1.19 9.89
N TYR A 98 -0.75 0.37 9.44
CA TYR A 98 -0.59 -0.53 8.29
C TYR A 98 -0.87 0.13 6.94
N THR A 99 -1.63 1.21 6.95
CA THR A 99 -2.00 2.00 5.78
C THR A 99 -0.76 2.59 5.13
N CYS A 100 -0.49 2.16 3.91
CA CYS A 100 0.68 2.53 3.14
C CYS A 100 0.31 2.82 1.67
N PHE A 101 1.24 3.47 0.98
CA PHE A 101 1.07 3.97 -0.38
C PHE A 101 2.31 3.69 -1.23
N VAL A 102 2.11 3.72 -2.55
CA VAL A 102 3.18 3.62 -3.55
C VAL A 102 2.87 4.56 -4.70
N VAL A 103 3.90 5.23 -5.23
CA VAL A 103 3.80 6.07 -6.44
C VAL A 103 3.61 5.16 -7.66
N VAL A 104 2.72 5.54 -8.57
CA VAL A 104 2.42 4.83 -9.82
C VAL A 104 2.81 5.69 -11.02
#